data_AF-A0A484B475-F1
#
_entry.id   AF-A0A484B475-F1
#
_cell.length_a   1.000
_cell.length_b   1.000
_cell.length_c   1.000
_cell.angle_alpha   90.00
_cell.angle_beta   90.00
_cell.angle_gamma   90.00
#
_symmetry.space_group_name_H-M   'P 1'
#
loop_
_entity.id
_entity.type
_entity.pdbx_description
1 polymer ?
#
loop_
_entity_poly.entity_id
_entity_poly.type
_entity_poly.pdbx_seq_one_letter_code
_entity_poly.pdbx_strand_id
1 'polypeptide(L)'
;MKSWLTAEGYLNVGCLYRPIPPASASITVQFQIENSKNYHTLFNYDVDTCQSVKSHTVSSLPSLWFRNVRKYGNLSTIGPMKVGYYDLRNFHLEDNSIPVYLRPGN
;
A
#
# COMPACT_ATOMS: atom_id res chain seq x y z
N MET A 1 13.68 4.02 -7.09
CA MET A 1 12.45 3.24 -7.20
C MET A 1 12.18 3.04 -8.69
N LYS A 2 11.90 1.82 -9.15
CA LYS A 2 11.51 1.55 -10.55
C LYS A 2 10.07 1.06 -10.53
N SER A 3 9.20 1.65 -11.35
CA SER A 3 7.80 1.22 -11.48
C SER A 3 7.35 1.26 -12.93
N TRP A 4 6.50 0.31 -13.33
CA TRP A 4 5.87 0.27 -14.65
C TRP A 4 4.54 -0.49 -14.61
N LEU A 5 3.68 -0.22 -15.60
CA LEU A 5 2.40 -0.92 -15.79
C LEU A 5 2.55 -2.01 -16.86
N THR A 6 1.83 -3.12 -16.73
CA THR A 6 1.64 -4.08 -17.83
C THR A 6 0.63 -3.55 -18.85
N ALA A 7 0.54 -4.18 -20.02
CA ALA A 7 -0.49 -3.87 -21.01
C ALA A 7 -1.93 -4.06 -20.47
N GLU A 8 -2.08 -4.93 -19.47
CA GLU A 8 -3.34 -5.22 -18.77
C GLU A 8 -3.62 -4.23 -17.62
N GLY A 9 -2.70 -3.28 -17.37
CA GLY A 9 -2.84 -2.26 -16.32
C GLY A 9 -2.31 -2.68 -14.94
N TYR A 10 -1.57 -3.79 -14.83
CA TYR A 10 -1.04 -4.25 -13.56
C TYR A 10 0.25 -3.53 -13.16
N LEU A 11 0.37 -3.17 -11.88
CA LEU A 11 1.49 -2.41 -11.36
C LEU A 11 2.66 -3.32 -10.97
N ASN A 12 3.85 -2.97 -11.46
CA ASN A 12 5.12 -3.54 -11.03
C ASN A 12 5.95 -2.45 -10.35
N VAL A 13 6.50 -2.74 -9.16
CA VAL A 13 7.33 -1.80 -8.39
C VAL A 13 8.50 -2.54 -7.77
N GLY A 14 9.71 -2.02 -7.96
CA GLY A 14 10.91 -2.43 -7.23
C GLY A 14 11.43 -1.31 -6.33
N CYS A 15 11.65 -1.62 -5.05
CA CYS A 15 12.21 -0.69 -4.08
C CYS A 15 13.31 -1.33 -3.23
N LEU A 16 14.30 -0.51 -2.83
CA LEU A 16 15.31 -0.89 -1.85
C LEU A 16 14.85 -0.34 -0.50
N TYR A 17 14.56 -1.24 0.44
CA TYR A 17 14.17 -0.87 1.79
C TYR A 17 15.41 -0.80 2.69
N ARG A 18 15.53 0.30 3.44
CA ARG A 18 16.49 0.48 4.53
C ARG A 18 15.69 0.93 5.76
N PRO A 19 15.65 0.15 6.86
CA PRO A 19 14.87 0.51 8.03
C PRO A 19 15.50 1.72 8.72
N ILE A 20 14.64 2.61 9.21
CA ILE A 20 14.96 3.70 10.14
C ILE A 20 14.15 3.41 11.42
N PRO A 21 14.75 3.36 12.63
CA PRO A 21 13.99 3.20 13.87
C PRO A 21 13.36 4.53 14.34
N PRO A 22 12.16 4.52 14.99
CA PRO A 22 11.30 3.38 15.28
C PRO A 22 10.19 3.17 14.23
N ALA A 23 9.64 1.96 14.24
CA ALA A 23 8.91 1.27 13.19
C ALA A 23 7.46 1.75 12.91
N SER A 24 7.18 3.03 13.12
CA SER A 24 5.91 3.67 12.80
C SER A 24 5.97 4.33 11.42
N ALA A 25 5.01 3.98 10.56
CA ALA A 25 4.83 4.59 9.25
C ALA A 25 3.47 5.28 9.22
N SER A 26 3.43 6.58 8.90
CA SER A 26 2.18 7.28 8.66
C SER A 26 1.83 7.19 7.17
N ILE A 27 0.63 6.69 6.87
CA ILE A 27 0.10 6.55 5.51
C ILE A 27 -1.07 7.52 5.37
N THR A 28 -0.82 8.63 4.66
CA THR A 28 -1.88 9.56 4.26
C THR A 28 -2.25 9.29 2.81
N VAL A 29 -3.52 9.02 2.54
CA VAL A 29 -4.03 8.89 1.17
C VAL A 29 -4.87 10.11 0.86
N GLN A 30 -4.51 10.76 -0.25
CA GLN A 30 -5.18 11.94 -0.75
C GLN A 30 -5.64 11.68 -2.18
N PHE A 31 -6.76 12.26 -2.55
CA PHE A 31 -7.24 12.25 -3.93
C PHE A 31 -7.42 13.69 -4.41
N GLN A 32 -7.25 13.86 -5.71
CA GLN A 32 -7.52 15.09 -6.42
C GLN A 32 -8.61 14.78 -7.44
N ILE A 33 -9.65 15.61 -7.46
CA ILE A 33 -10.67 15.55 -8.52
C ILE A 33 -10.08 16.21 -9.76
N GLU A 34 -10.35 15.65 -10.94
CA GLU A 34 -9.97 16.24 -12.22
C GLU A 34 -10.34 17.73 -12.27
N ASN A 35 -9.40 18.60 -12.69
CA ASN A 35 -9.52 20.06 -12.69
C ASN A 35 -9.62 20.77 -11.32
N SER A 36 -9.56 20.06 -10.19
CA SER A 36 -9.36 20.68 -8.87
C SER A 36 -7.88 21.00 -8.66
N LYS A 37 -7.55 22.10 -7.97
CA LYS A 37 -6.18 22.37 -7.48
C LYS A 37 -5.94 21.82 -6.07
N ASN A 38 -6.98 21.31 -5.42
CA ASN A 38 -6.94 20.89 -4.03
C ASN A 38 -6.90 19.36 -3.94
N TYR A 39 -6.03 18.88 -3.05
CA TYR A 39 -6.02 17.50 -2.61
C TYR A 39 -6.92 17.37 -1.38
N HIS A 40 -7.71 16.31 -1.35
CA HIS A 40 -8.56 15.97 -0.22
C HIS A 40 -8.02 14.70 0.42
N THR A 41 -7.75 14.74 1.72
CA THR A 41 -7.35 13.56 2.48
C THR A 41 -8.55 12.62 2.62
N LEU A 42 -8.43 11.39 2.11
CA LEU A 42 -9.42 10.33 2.30
C LEU A 42 -9.29 9.73 3.69
N PHE A 43 -8.05 9.44 4.07
CA PHE A 43 -7.72 8.86 5.36
C PHE A 43 -6.24 9.03 5.67
N ASN A 44 -5.95 8.99 6.97
CA ASN A 44 -4.61 8.98 7.52
C ASN A 44 -4.49 7.84 8.52
N TYR A 45 -3.48 6.98 8.36
CA TYR A 45 -3.27 5.82 9.21
C TYR A 45 -1.85 5.78 9.73
N ASP A 46 -1.71 5.71 11.05
CA ASP A 46 -0.44 5.38 11.67
C ASP A 46 -0.33 3.86 11.79
N VAL A 47 0.61 3.31 11.05
CA VAL A 47 0.86 1.88 10.91
C VAL A 47 2.11 1.54 11.70
N ASP A 48 1.94 0.85 12.83
CA ASP A 48 3.04 0.13 13.44
C ASP A 48 3.32 -1.10 12.58
N THR A 49 4.46 -1.11 11.88
CA THR A 49 4.81 -2.19 10.94
C THR A 49 4.99 -3.54 11.64
N CYS A 50 5.38 -3.55 12.93
CA CYS A 50 5.50 -4.78 13.72
C CYS A 50 4.13 -5.30 14.16
N GLN A 51 3.23 -4.41 14.57
CA GLN A 51 1.86 -4.80 14.96
C GLN A 51 1.03 -5.21 13.75
N SER A 52 1.17 -4.53 12.62
CA SER A 52 0.41 -4.80 11.39
C SER A 52 0.75 -6.15 10.76
N VAL A 53 1.99 -6.60 10.91
CA VAL A 53 2.42 -7.95 10.51
C VAL A 53 1.82 -9.04 11.40
N LYS A 54 1.66 -8.77 12.70
CA LYS A 54 1.07 -9.71 13.68
C LYS A 54 -0.47 -9.70 13.66
N SER A 55 -1.05 -8.57 13.27
CA SER A 55 -2.50 -8.34 13.22
C SER A 55 -3.11 -9.04 12.02
N HIS A 56 -3.68 -10.22 12.24
CA HIS A 56 -4.59 -10.89 11.31
C HIS A 56 -6.04 -10.39 11.39
N THR A 57 -6.33 -9.39 12.24
CA THR A 57 -7.66 -9.28 12.86
C THR A 57 -8.43 -7.98 12.58
N VAL A 58 -7.78 -6.90 12.13
CA VAL A 58 -8.49 -5.62 11.91
C VAL A 58 -8.87 -5.50 10.45
N SER A 59 -10.16 -5.50 10.10
CA SER A 59 -10.69 -5.33 8.75
C SER A 59 -10.58 -3.88 8.23
N SER A 60 -9.47 -3.20 8.49
CA SER A 60 -9.23 -1.83 8.02
C SER A 60 -8.70 -1.84 6.58
N LEU A 61 -8.97 -0.78 5.82
CA LEU A 61 -8.50 -0.67 4.44
C LEU A 61 -6.97 -0.83 4.29
N PRO A 62 -6.11 -0.27 5.17
CA PRO A 62 -4.67 -0.49 5.11
C PRO A 62 -4.27 -1.95 5.33
N SER A 63 -4.96 -2.67 6.21
CA SER A 63 -4.66 -4.09 6.44
C SER A 63 -4.93 -4.93 5.20
N LEU A 64 -6.02 -4.60 4.48
CA LEU A 64 -6.42 -5.27 3.25
C LEU A 64 -5.44 -4.95 2.13
N TRP A 65 -5.05 -3.68 2.00
CA TRP A 65 -4.02 -3.27 1.05
C TRP A 65 -2.66 -3.89 1.36
N PHE A 66 -2.25 -3.90 2.63
CA PHE A 66 -1.00 -4.53 3.04
C PHE A 66 -1.00 -6.03 2.74
N ARG A 67 -2.13 -6.72 2.95
CA ARG A 67 -2.32 -8.11 2.54
C ARG A 67 -2.20 -8.29 1.03
N ASN A 68 -2.80 -7.41 0.23
CA ASN A 68 -2.70 -7.48 -1.23
C ASN A 68 -1.27 -7.23 -1.71
N VAL A 69 -0.60 -6.21 -1.19
CA VAL A 69 0.80 -5.91 -1.50
C VAL A 69 1.70 -7.10 -1.10
N ARG A 70 1.44 -7.75 0.02
CA ARG A 70 2.14 -8.97 0.43
C ARG A 70 1.82 -10.19 -0.45
N LYS A 71 0.62 -10.27 -1.02
CA LYS A 71 0.21 -11.33 -1.95
C LYS A 71 0.95 -11.21 -3.30
N TYR A 72 1.09 -9.98 -3.81
CA TYR A 72 1.74 -9.68 -5.09
C TYR A 72 3.24 -9.36 -4.98
N GLY A 73 3.82 -9.50 -3.80
CA GLY A 73 5.22 -9.16 -3.56
C GLY A 73 5.92 -10.07 -2.58
N ASN A 74 7.19 -9.76 -2.32
CA ASN A 74 8.07 -10.53 -1.43
C ASN A 74 8.28 -9.84 -0.07
N LEU A 75 7.29 -9.08 0.41
CA LEU A 75 7.37 -8.39 1.71
C LEU A 75 7.58 -9.38 2.86
N SER A 76 8.45 -9.02 3.81
CA SER A 76 8.72 -9.84 4.99
C SER A 76 7.44 -10.06 5.80
N THR A 77 7.20 -11.32 6.16
CA THR A 77 6.06 -11.78 6.97
C THR A 77 6.28 -11.60 8.46
N ILE A 78 7.46 -11.12 8.85
CA ILE A 78 7.90 -10.91 10.23
C ILE A 78 8.48 -9.50 10.29
N GLY A 79 7.95 -8.68 11.19
CA GLY A 79 8.51 -7.37 11.50
C GLY A 79 9.73 -7.50 12.42
N PRO A 80 10.70 -6.57 12.35
CA PRO A 80 10.83 -5.49 11.37
C PRO A 80 11.25 -6.02 9.99
N MET A 81 10.80 -5.37 8.92
CA MET A 81 11.23 -5.71 7.56
C MET A 81 12.76 -5.65 7.46
N LYS A 82 13.38 -6.67 6.86
CA LYS A 82 14.84 -6.69 6.68
C LYS A 82 15.25 -5.71 5.60
N VAL A 83 16.46 -5.15 5.71
CA VAL A 83 17.09 -4.42 4.60
C VAL A 83 17.11 -5.33 3.38
N GLY A 84 16.67 -4.84 2.23
CA GLY A 84 16.65 -5.65 1.02
C GLY A 84 15.88 -5.04 -0.14
N TYR A 85 15.87 -5.76 -1.24
CA TYR A 85 15.08 -5.44 -2.42
C TYR A 85 13.72 -6.10 -2.32
N TYR A 86 12.69 -5.27 -2.38
CA TYR A 86 11.30 -5.71 -2.39
C TYR A 86 10.69 -5.40 -3.75
N ASP A 87 10.04 -6.40 -4.32
CA ASP A 87 9.37 -6.33 -5.61
C ASP A 87 7.90 -6.62 -5.43
N LEU A 88 7.08 -5.83 -6.11
CA LEU A 88 5.66 -6.06 -6.38
C LEU A 88 5.53 -6.37 -7.85
N ARG A 89 4.91 -7.50 -8.17
CA ARG A 89 4.70 -7.94 -9.55
C ARG A 89 3.23 -8.15 -9.83
N ASN A 90 2.78 -7.58 -10.94
CA ASN A 90 1.40 -7.68 -11.41
C ASN A 90 0.36 -7.32 -10.31
N PHE A 91 0.68 -6.31 -9.50
CA PHE A 91 -0.21 -5.82 -8.46
C PHE A 91 -1.48 -5.26 -9.11
N HIS A 92 -2.62 -5.77 -8.67
CA HIS A 92 -3.93 -5.25 -9.00
C HIS A 92 -4.77 -5.17 -7.72
N LEU A 93 -5.70 -4.22 -7.74
CA LEU A 93 -6.65 -4.06 -6.65
C LEU A 93 -7.67 -5.19 -6.73
N GLU A 94 -7.76 -6.00 -5.67
CA GLU A 94 -8.75 -7.07 -5.59
C GLU A 94 -10.14 -6.53 -5.28
N ASP A 95 -11.15 -7.34 -5.56
CA ASP A 95 -12.54 -7.05 -5.19
C ASP A 95 -12.63 -6.72 -3.69
N ASN A 96 -13.36 -5.67 -3.35
CA ASN A 96 -13.48 -5.08 -2.00
C ASN A 96 -12.23 -4.38 -1.45
N SER A 97 -11.18 -4.17 -2.26
CA SER A 97 -10.05 -3.31 -1.89
C SER A 97 -10.26 -1.83 -2.19
N ILE A 98 -11.34 -1.49 -2.90
CA ILE A 98 -11.73 -0.11 -3.20
C ILE A 98 -13.00 0.18 -2.41
N PRO A 99 -12.96 1.09 -1.42
CA PRO A 99 -14.15 1.48 -0.69
C PRO A 99 -15.20 2.09 -1.61
N VAL A 100 -16.47 1.78 -1.36
CA VAL A 100 -17.61 2.24 -2.18
C VAL A 100 -17.73 3.77 -2.26
N TYR A 101 -17.18 4.50 -1.29
CA TYR A 101 -17.15 5.95 -1.32
C TYR A 101 -16.15 6.54 -2.32
N LEU A 102 -15.18 5.74 -2.80
CA LEU A 102 -14.32 6.13 -3.92
C LEU A 102 -15.09 5.94 -5.21
N ARG A 103 -15.58 7.05 -5.77
CA ARG A 103 -16.24 7.04 -7.07
C ARG A 103 -15.19 6.87 -8.16
N PRO A 104 -15.50 6.16 -9.27
CA PRO A 104 -14.69 6.21 -10.47
C PRO A 104 -14.47 7.67 -10.89
N GLY A 105 -13.21 8.06 -11.04
CA GLY A 105 -12.81 9.34 -11.60
C GLY A 105 -12.10 9.11 -12.93
N ASN A 106 -12.08 10.14 -13.77
CA ASN A 106 -11.25 10.19 -14.98
C ASN A 106 -9.90 10.82 -14.66
#